data_AF-A0AAJ6AQA8-F1
#
_entry.id   AF-A0AAJ6AQA8-F1
#
_cell.length_a   1.000
_cell.length_b   1.000
_cell.length_c   1.000
_cell.angle_alpha   90.00
_cell.angle_beta   90.00
_cell.angle_gamma   90.00
#
_symmetry.space_group_name_H-M   'P 1'
#
loop_
_entity.id
_entity.type
_entity.pdbx_description
1 polymer ?
#
loop_
_entity_poly.entity_id
_entity_poly.type
_entity_poly.pdbx_seq_one_letter_code
_entity_poly.pdbx_strand_id
1 'polypeptide(L)'
;MANTCEHECETPWCDRPAPHTTVCYHCANTVRDQFDQITTRDLYTLHQVAIGQEQPATINKEKRNTRTSDGDIRFNIWQTWWNLTHHWPGLMDALPARKDAAKVVTGCTRDMDQAYAILYGENTDKLTPAEVAEKMRDHAFDARTPPDLSQWFKNELGIHITARRIQQLVKDGTIEPERRTKGGHVTVRPVSLYRHLIRKQLPNT
;
A
#
# COMPACT_ATOMS: atom_id res chain seq x y z
N MET A 1 6.20 33.38 -35.52
CA MET A 1 7.21 32.56 -34.83
C MET A 1 6.48 31.77 -33.76
N ALA A 2 6.23 30.49 -34.01
CA ALA A 2 5.53 29.61 -33.07
C ALA A 2 6.50 29.20 -31.96
N ASN A 3 6.47 29.91 -30.84
CA ASN A 3 7.10 29.47 -29.60
C ASN A 3 6.10 28.57 -28.86
N THR A 4 5.95 27.33 -29.31
CA THR A 4 5.34 26.29 -28.48
C THR A 4 6.50 25.56 -27.82
N CYS A 5 6.88 26.00 -26.61
CA CYS A 5 7.67 25.16 -25.72
C CYS A 5 6.81 23.92 -25.41
N GLU A 6 6.97 22.88 -26.21
CA GLU A 6 6.47 21.53 -25.95
C GLU A 6 7.32 20.94 -24.83
N HIS A 7 7.11 21.44 -23.62
CA HIS A 7 7.71 20.86 -22.43
C HIS A 7 7.02 19.51 -22.15
N GLU A 8 7.81 18.47 -21.92
CA GLU A 8 7.32 17.15 -21.53
C GLU A 8 7.12 17.06 -20.02
N CYS A 9 6.29 16.13 -19.57
CA CYS A 9 6.06 15.89 -18.15
C CYS A 9 7.36 15.48 -17.45
N GLU A 10 7.76 16.18 -16.39
CA GLU A 10 9.03 15.91 -15.67
C GLU A 10 8.99 14.66 -14.76
N THR A 11 7.88 13.92 -14.73
CA THR A 11 7.80 12.68 -13.97
C THR A 11 8.56 11.55 -14.69
N PRO A 12 9.42 10.77 -14.01
CA PRO A 12 10.31 9.78 -14.65
C PRO A 12 9.62 8.66 -15.46
N TRP A 13 8.31 8.51 -15.33
CA TRP A 13 7.51 7.45 -15.94
C TRP A 13 6.41 7.99 -16.88
N CYS A 14 6.53 9.24 -17.35
CA CYS A 14 5.53 9.84 -18.24
C CYS A 14 6.16 10.66 -19.35
N ASP A 15 5.82 10.33 -20.59
CA ASP A 15 6.29 11.03 -21.79
C ASP A 15 5.21 11.95 -22.39
N ARG A 16 4.23 12.38 -21.58
CA ARG A 16 3.12 13.22 -22.08
C ARG A 16 3.52 14.69 -22.12
N PRO A 17 2.97 15.47 -23.07
CA PRO A 17 3.21 16.91 -23.11
C PRO A 17 2.59 17.61 -21.89
N ALA A 18 3.34 18.54 -21.30
CA ALA A 18 2.97 19.42 -20.21
C ALA A 18 3.40 20.87 -20.53
N PRO A 19 2.76 21.55 -21.50
CA PRO A 19 3.24 22.81 -22.08
C PRO A 19 3.18 24.03 -21.12
N HIS A 20 2.42 23.92 -20.02
CA HIS A 20 2.19 25.03 -19.08
C HIS A 20 2.49 24.68 -17.62
N THR A 21 2.88 23.43 -17.36
CA THR A 21 3.05 22.87 -16.01
C THR A 21 4.27 21.95 -16.00
N THR A 22 4.85 21.69 -14.83
CA THR A 22 5.98 20.76 -14.73
C THR A 22 5.53 19.30 -14.75
N VAL A 23 4.26 19.03 -14.36
CA VAL A 23 3.64 17.70 -14.41
C VAL A 23 2.33 17.77 -15.19
N CYS A 24 2.03 16.76 -16.01
CA CYS A 24 0.76 16.69 -16.72
C CYS A 24 -0.41 16.41 -15.77
N TYR A 25 -1.61 16.89 -16.13
CA TYR A 25 -2.83 16.69 -15.32
C TYR A 25 -3.12 15.21 -15.04
N HIS A 26 -2.74 14.31 -15.95
CA HIS A 26 -2.92 12.88 -15.76
C HIS A 26 -2.09 12.36 -14.57
N CYS A 27 -0.78 12.63 -14.53
CA CYS A 27 0.07 12.20 -13.42
C CYS A 27 -0.34 12.84 -12.09
N ALA A 28 -0.74 14.11 -12.10
CA ALA A 28 -1.23 14.79 -10.90
C ALA A 28 -2.51 14.13 -10.36
N ASN A 29 -3.47 13.80 -11.23
CA ASN A 29 -4.71 13.13 -10.83
C ASN A 29 -4.45 11.69 -10.37
N THR A 30 -3.61 10.92 -11.07
CA THR A 30 -3.26 9.55 -10.66
C THR A 30 -2.67 9.52 -9.25
N VAL A 31 -1.78 10.45 -8.93
CA VAL A 31 -1.19 10.55 -7.59
C VAL A 31 -2.23 10.93 -6.55
N ARG A 32 -3.15 11.84 -6.88
CA ARG A 32 -4.26 12.21 -6.00
C ARG A 32 -5.19 11.03 -5.74
N ASP A 33 -5.58 10.31 -6.79
CA ASP A 33 -6.44 9.13 -6.70
C ASP A 33 -5.79 8.01 -5.87
N GLN A 34 -4.48 7.82 -6.00
CA GLN A 34 -3.71 6.89 -5.17
C GLN A 34 -3.63 7.36 -3.71
N PHE A 35 -3.44 8.66 -3.49
CA PHE A 35 -3.38 9.25 -2.15
C PHE A 35 -4.72 9.06 -1.41
N ASP A 36 -5.83 9.27 -2.10
CA ASP A 36 -7.19 9.10 -1.55
C ASP A 36 -7.52 7.63 -1.20
N GLN A 37 -6.78 6.65 -1.72
CA GLN A 37 -6.95 5.24 -1.35
C GLN A 37 -6.36 4.93 0.03
N ILE A 38 -5.48 5.78 0.56
CA ILE A 38 -4.88 5.61 1.88
C ILE A 38 -5.93 5.93 2.94
N THR A 39 -6.41 4.89 3.62
CA THR A 39 -7.49 5.06 4.60
C THR A 39 -6.97 5.60 5.93
N THR A 40 -7.82 6.26 6.71
CA THR A 40 -7.52 6.68 8.10
C THR A 40 -6.96 5.54 8.94
N ARG A 41 -7.42 4.32 8.68
CA ARG A 41 -6.96 3.11 9.36
C ARG A 41 -5.55 2.71 8.95
N ASP A 42 -5.20 2.87 7.69
CA ASP A 42 -3.87 2.58 7.18
C ASP A 42 -2.86 3.56 7.82
N LEU A 43 -3.23 4.83 7.94
CA LEU A 43 -2.45 5.85 8.66
C LEU A 43 -2.32 5.52 10.15
N TYR A 44 -3.39 5.03 10.80
CA TYR A 44 -3.34 4.58 12.19
C TYR A 44 -2.36 3.41 12.36
N THR A 45 -2.50 2.35 11.54
CA THR A 45 -1.60 1.19 11.57
C THR A 45 -0.15 1.61 11.30
N LEU A 46 0.10 2.50 10.33
CA LEU A 46 1.43 3.01 10.03
C LEU A 46 2.04 3.74 11.24
N HIS A 47 1.25 4.53 11.97
CA HIS A 47 1.67 5.15 13.22
C HIS A 47 2.00 4.12 14.31
N GLN A 48 1.16 3.09 14.47
CA GLN A 48 1.42 2.01 15.44
C GLN A 48 2.72 1.26 15.15
N VAL A 49 3.02 1.02 13.87
CA VAL A 49 4.30 0.46 13.44
C VAL A 49 5.45 1.43 13.73
N ALA A 50 5.25 2.72 13.49
CA ALA A 50 6.26 3.76 13.76
C ALA A 50 6.69 3.81 15.23
N ILE A 51 5.74 3.68 16.17
CA ILE A 51 6.03 3.69 17.61
C ILE A 51 6.41 2.30 18.16
N GLY A 52 6.61 1.31 17.30
CA GLY A 52 7.03 -0.04 17.68
C GLY A 52 5.95 -0.92 18.32
N GLN A 53 4.69 -0.45 18.37
CA GLN A 53 3.56 -1.23 18.90
C GLN A 53 3.05 -2.29 17.92
N GLU A 54 3.36 -2.16 16.63
CA GLU A 54 3.09 -3.17 15.61
C GLU A 54 4.34 -3.49 14.78
N GLN A 55 4.40 -4.72 14.26
CA GLN A 55 5.46 -5.13 13.34
C GLN A 55 5.07 -4.78 11.90
N PRO A 56 6.00 -4.24 11.09
CA PRO A 56 5.78 -3.99 9.67
C PRO A 56 5.59 -5.31 8.92
N ALA A 57 4.88 -5.25 7.80
CA ALA A 57 4.74 -6.35 6.85
C ALA A 57 6.09 -6.71 6.19
N THR A 58 6.90 -5.70 5.86
CA THR A 58 8.31 -5.82 5.49
C THR A 58 9.21 -5.88 6.72
N ILE A 59 9.74 -7.05 7.04
CA ILE A 59 10.99 -7.15 7.81
C ILE A 59 12.09 -6.99 6.78
N ASN A 60 12.66 -5.78 6.62
CA ASN A 60 13.88 -5.63 5.85
C ASN A 60 14.90 -6.67 6.36
N LYS A 61 15.26 -7.63 5.50
CA LYS A 61 16.38 -8.56 5.76
C LYS A 61 17.70 -7.77 5.87
N GLU A 62 17.72 -6.53 5.40
CA GLU A 62 18.83 -5.60 5.51
C GLU A 62 18.71 -4.71 6.74
N LYS A 63 19.15 -5.27 7.86
CA LYS A 63 19.87 -4.64 9.00
C LYS A 63 19.56 -5.42 10.27
N ARG A 64 20.20 -6.59 10.36
CA ARG A 64 20.40 -7.36 11.58
C ARG A 64 21.16 -6.60 12.70
N ASN A 65 21.41 -5.29 12.58
CA ASN A 65 22.36 -4.54 13.42
C ASN A 65 21.82 -3.26 14.06
N THR A 66 20.49 -3.09 14.17
CA THR A 66 19.97 -2.14 15.16
C THR A 66 19.00 -2.90 16.02
N ARG A 67 19.52 -3.32 17.17
CA ARG A 67 18.76 -3.74 18.34
C ARG A 67 17.91 -2.52 18.76
N THR A 68 16.81 -2.26 18.07
CA THR A 68 15.79 -1.32 18.54
C THR A 68 15.17 -1.99 19.76
N SER A 69 15.43 -1.41 20.93
CA SER A 69 14.73 -1.77 22.16
C SER A 69 13.22 -1.65 21.93
N ASP A 70 12.43 -2.48 22.61
CA ASP A 70 11.00 -2.18 22.79
C ASP A 70 10.89 -0.74 23.34
N GLY A 71 10.37 0.17 22.52
CA GLY A 71 10.24 1.60 22.86
C GLY A 71 10.90 2.59 21.90
N ASP A 72 11.77 2.15 20.97
CA ASP A 72 12.41 3.06 20.01
C ASP A 72 11.50 3.38 18.82
N ILE A 73 11.24 4.67 18.60
CA ILE A 73 10.49 5.15 17.43
C ILE A 73 11.28 4.82 16.15
N ARG A 74 10.63 4.11 15.23
CA ARG A 74 11.13 3.83 13.88
C ARG A 74 11.00 5.10 13.04
N PHE A 75 11.96 6.01 13.19
CA PHE A 75 11.91 7.38 12.65
C PHE A 75 11.52 7.47 11.16
N ASN A 76 12.05 6.58 10.31
CA ASN A 76 11.72 6.59 8.87
C ASN A 76 10.24 6.29 8.59
N ILE A 77 9.63 5.41 9.39
CA ILE A 77 8.20 5.07 9.31
C ILE A 77 7.37 6.20 9.89
N TRP A 78 7.82 6.80 10.99
CA TRP A 78 7.19 7.98 11.57
C TRP A 78 7.17 9.16 10.59
N GLN A 79 8.28 9.43 9.89
CA GLN A 79 8.37 10.49 8.89
C GLN A 79 7.43 10.23 7.71
N THR A 80 7.30 8.98 7.27
CA THR A 80 6.34 8.59 6.23
C THR A 80 4.91 8.87 6.68
N TRP A 81 4.56 8.46 7.91
CA TRP A 81 3.26 8.75 8.50
C TRP A 81 3.00 10.27 8.59
N TRP A 82 3.97 11.05 9.09
CA TRP A 82 3.86 12.50 9.21
C TRP A 82 3.61 13.17 7.86
N ASN A 83 4.36 12.75 6.83
CA ASN A 83 4.22 13.33 5.51
C ASN A 83 2.85 13.04 4.90
N LEU A 84 2.35 11.80 5.02
CA LEU A 84 1.02 11.40 4.53
C LEU A 84 -0.13 12.05 5.29
N THR A 85 0.06 12.42 6.56
CA THR A 85 -1.01 13.03 7.38
C THR A 85 -1.00 14.55 7.41
N HIS A 86 0.17 15.19 7.31
CA HIS A 86 0.32 16.62 7.56
C HIS A 86 1.02 17.38 6.42
N HIS A 87 1.91 16.73 5.65
CA HIS A 87 2.67 17.43 4.62
C HIS A 87 1.97 17.41 3.26
N TRP A 88 1.73 16.21 2.72
CA TRP A 88 1.20 16.03 1.37
C TRP A 88 -0.22 16.57 1.17
N PRO A 89 -1.19 16.41 2.10
CA PRO A 89 -2.55 16.92 1.90
C PRO A 89 -2.61 18.40 1.49
N GLY A 90 -1.82 19.25 2.16
CA GLY A 90 -1.79 20.70 1.85
C GLY A 90 -1.14 21.07 0.52
N LEU A 91 -0.48 20.11 -0.15
CA LEU A 91 0.19 20.32 -1.44
C LEU A 91 -0.59 19.71 -2.61
N MET A 92 -1.51 18.77 -2.34
CA MET A 92 -2.24 18.00 -3.35
C MET A 92 -3.20 18.85 -4.18
N ASP A 93 -3.91 19.81 -3.57
CA ASP A 93 -4.95 20.58 -4.26
C ASP A 93 -4.40 21.46 -5.38
N ALA A 94 -3.19 21.99 -5.21
CA ALA A 94 -2.55 22.91 -6.15
C ALA A 94 -1.57 22.24 -7.13
N LEU A 95 -1.44 20.91 -7.09
CA LEU A 95 -0.35 20.15 -7.75
C LEU A 95 0.01 20.61 -9.18
N PRO A 96 -0.92 20.68 -10.16
CA PRO A 96 -0.57 21.06 -11.52
C PRO A 96 -0.02 22.49 -11.65
N ALA A 97 -0.44 23.40 -10.77
CA ALA A 97 -0.06 24.82 -10.83
C ALA A 97 1.26 25.14 -10.11
N ARG A 98 1.88 24.15 -9.45
CA ARG A 98 3.11 24.34 -8.68
C ARG A 98 4.36 24.27 -9.54
N LYS A 99 5.33 25.15 -9.25
CA LYS A 99 6.66 25.09 -9.88
C LYS A 99 7.45 23.85 -9.49
N ASP A 100 7.20 23.29 -8.30
CA ASP A 100 7.86 22.10 -7.76
C ASP A 100 6.99 20.83 -7.88
N ALA A 101 5.96 20.82 -8.73
CA ALA A 101 4.99 19.71 -8.81
C ALA A 101 5.64 18.34 -9.05
N ALA A 102 6.67 18.26 -9.90
CA ALA A 102 7.39 17.01 -10.17
C ALA A 102 8.07 16.43 -8.92
N LYS A 103 8.64 17.31 -8.09
CA LYS A 103 9.25 16.92 -6.80
C LYS A 103 8.19 16.47 -5.79
N VAL A 104 7.05 17.17 -5.74
CA VAL A 104 5.93 16.80 -4.87
C VAL A 104 5.36 15.44 -5.27
N VAL A 105 5.11 15.21 -6.56
CA VAL A 105 4.65 13.93 -7.09
C VAL A 105 5.62 12.81 -6.74
N THR A 106 6.90 12.99 -7.05
CA THR A 106 7.92 11.97 -6.77
C THR A 106 8.04 11.67 -5.28
N GLY A 107 8.05 12.71 -4.43
CA GLY A 107 8.13 12.57 -2.98
C GLY A 107 6.91 11.87 -2.38
N CYS A 108 5.71 12.26 -2.81
CA CYS A 108 4.49 11.64 -2.34
C CYS A 108 4.39 10.19 -2.80
N THR A 109 4.62 9.89 -4.08
CA THR A 109 4.59 8.51 -4.60
C THR A 109 5.54 7.61 -3.82
N ARG A 110 6.78 8.07 -3.55
CA ARG A 110 7.74 7.33 -2.73
C ARG A 110 7.23 7.05 -1.32
N ASP A 111 6.65 8.05 -0.66
CA ASP A 111 6.14 7.88 0.72
C ASP A 111 4.89 6.99 0.75
N MET A 112 4.04 7.05 -0.29
CA MET A 112 2.92 6.11 -0.47
C MET A 112 3.46 4.68 -0.68
N ASP A 113 4.40 4.47 -1.60
CA ASP A 113 5.01 3.17 -1.85
C ASP A 113 5.66 2.60 -0.59
N GLN A 114 6.37 3.44 0.17
CA GLN A 114 6.94 3.07 1.46
C GLN A 114 5.87 2.67 2.47
N ALA A 115 4.77 3.42 2.58
CA ALA A 115 3.65 3.06 3.45
C ALA A 115 2.99 1.75 3.00
N TYR A 116 2.78 1.56 1.69
CA TYR A 116 2.24 0.32 1.14
C TYR A 116 3.15 -0.86 1.46
N ALA A 117 4.46 -0.72 1.26
CA ALA A 117 5.44 -1.76 1.60
C ALA A 117 5.41 -2.11 3.09
N ILE A 118 5.30 -1.10 3.97
CA ILE A 118 5.24 -1.31 5.43
C ILE A 118 3.94 -1.99 5.86
N LEU A 119 2.81 -1.65 5.24
CA LEU A 119 1.49 -2.12 5.65
C LEU A 119 1.10 -3.45 5.00
N TYR A 120 1.53 -3.68 3.77
CA TYR A 120 1.07 -4.77 2.90
C TYR A 120 2.21 -5.63 2.33
N GLY A 121 3.46 -5.29 2.61
CA GLY A 121 4.64 -5.95 2.08
C GLY A 121 5.12 -5.35 0.77
N GLU A 122 6.39 -5.59 0.45
CA GLU A 122 6.85 -5.53 -0.92
C GLU A 122 6.23 -6.71 -1.68
N ASN A 123 5.66 -6.46 -2.85
CA ASN A 123 5.27 -7.52 -3.78
C ASN A 123 6.56 -8.04 -4.44
N THR A 124 7.36 -8.81 -3.67
CA THR A 124 8.74 -9.15 -4.03
C THR A 124 8.81 -10.15 -5.18
N ASP A 125 7.79 -10.99 -5.34
CA ASP A 125 7.71 -11.99 -6.40
C ASP A 125 6.49 -11.67 -7.27
N LYS A 126 6.73 -11.05 -8.43
CA LYS A 126 5.69 -10.82 -9.44
C LYS A 126 5.29 -12.15 -10.05
N LEU A 127 4.45 -12.92 -9.34
CA LEU A 127 3.68 -13.99 -9.97
C LEU A 127 2.86 -13.36 -11.10
N THR A 128 2.90 -13.99 -12.26
CA THR A 128 2.01 -13.64 -13.36
C THR A 128 0.55 -13.84 -12.93
N PRO A 129 -0.40 -13.09 -13.52
CA PRO A 129 -1.82 -13.27 -13.20
C PRO A 129 -2.30 -14.72 -13.36
N ALA A 130 -1.71 -15.48 -14.30
CA ALA A 130 -2.00 -16.89 -14.51
C ALA A 130 -1.55 -17.77 -13.33
N GLU A 131 -0.34 -17.57 -12.82
CA GLU A 131 0.19 -18.31 -11.66
C GLU A 131 -0.59 -18.00 -10.38
N VAL A 132 -1.02 -16.74 -10.20
CA VAL A 132 -1.89 -16.41 -9.06
C VAL A 132 -3.26 -17.06 -9.21
N ALA A 133 -3.84 -17.06 -10.42
CA ALA A 133 -5.12 -17.72 -10.67
C ALA A 133 -5.05 -19.24 -10.47
N GLU A 134 -3.92 -19.87 -10.79
CA GLU A 134 -3.65 -21.28 -10.50
C GLU A 134 -3.59 -21.56 -9.00
N LYS A 135 -2.73 -20.84 -8.25
CA LYS A 135 -2.65 -20.97 -6.78
C LYS A 135 -3.99 -20.69 -6.09
N MET A 136 -4.78 -19.75 -6.61
CA MET A 136 -6.13 -19.46 -6.09
C MET A 136 -7.14 -20.55 -6.39
N ARG A 137 -7.01 -21.29 -7.50
CA ARG A 137 -7.86 -22.44 -7.83
C ARG A 137 -7.55 -23.61 -6.92
N ASP A 138 -6.26 -23.92 -6.72
CA ASP A 138 -5.82 -25.06 -5.91
C ASP A 138 -6.21 -24.90 -4.43
N HIS A 139 -6.23 -23.66 -3.94
CA HIS A 139 -6.59 -23.33 -2.56
C HIS A 139 -7.97 -22.65 -2.43
N ALA A 140 -8.85 -22.81 -3.42
CA ALA A 140 -10.15 -22.13 -3.45
C ALA A 140 -11.05 -22.47 -2.25
N PHE A 141 -10.92 -23.70 -1.72
CA PHE A 141 -11.73 -24.22 -0.62
C PHE A 141 -10.97 -24.30 0.72
N ASP A 142 -9.70 -23.92 0.75
CA ASP A 142 -8.88 -23.97 1.95
C ASP A 142 -9.22 -22.78 2.88
N ALA A 143 -10.03 -23.00 3.90
CA ALA A 143 -10.24 -21.99 4.93
C ALA A 143 -9.13 -22.06 5.99
N ARG A 144 -8.42 -20.95 6.21
CA ARG A 144 -7.28 -20.86 7.14
C ARG A 144 -7.54 -19.87 8.25
N THR A 145 -6.88 -20.04 9.40
CA THR A 145 -6.93 -19.02 10.46
C THR A 145 -6.19 -17.76 10.01
N PRO A 146 -6.49 -16.56 10.54
CA PRO A 146 -5.79 -15.34 10.16
C PRO A 146 -4.26 -15.40 10.26
N PRO A 147 -3.64 -16.02 11.30
CA PRO A 147 -2.19 -16.26 11.32
C PRO A 147 -1.69 -17.15 10.18
N ASP A 148 -2.34 -18.30 9.94
CA ASP A 148 -1.94 -19.23 8.89
C ASP A 148 -2.16 -18.65 7.49
N LEU A 149 -3.22 -17.87 7.33
CA LEU A 149 -3.56 -17.21 6.08
C LEU A 149 -2.55 -16.10 5.76
N SER A 150 -2.17 -15.31 6.78
CA SER A 150 -1.09 -14.32 6.68
C SER A 150 0.21 -14.97 6.20
N GLN A 151 0.58 -16.10 6.82
CA GLN A 151 1.79 -16.83 6.45
C GLN A 151 1.71 -17.43 5.04
N TRP A 152 0.54 -17.96 4.66
CA TRP A 152 0.33 -18.53 3.32
C TRP A 152 0.41 -17.45 2.23
N PHE A 153 -0.26 -16.30 2.40
CA PHE A 153 -0.18 -15.19 1.44
C PHE A 153 1.26 -14.73 1.22
N LYS A 154 2.04 -14.66 2.31
CA LYS A 154 3.45 -14.32 2.27
C LYS A 154 4.27 -15.37 1.50
N ASN A 155 4.13 -16.63 1.86
CA ASN A 155 4.96 -17.70 1.30
C ASN A 155 4.60 -18.03 -0.16
N GLU A 156 3.32 -17.99 -0.50
CA GLU A 156 2.82 -18.46 -1.79
C GLU A 156 2.61 -17.36 -2.82
N LEU A 157 2.34 -16.13 -2.38
CA LEU A 157 2.01 -15.02 -3.27
C LEU A 157 2.95 -13.82 -3.14
N GLY A 158 3.88 -13.84 -2.18
CA GLY A 158 4.70 -12.67 -1.85
C GLY A 158 3.87 -11.49 -1.30
N ILE A 159 2.62 -11.73 -0.88
CA ILE A 159 1.73 -10.69 -0.37
C ILE A 159 1.77 -10.74 1.16
N HIS A 160 2.23 -9.67 1.82
CA HIS A 160 2.36 -9.68 3.27
C HIS A 160 1.19 -8.94 3.93
N ILE A 161 0.16 -9.68 4.32
CA ILE A 161 -0.96 -9.14 5.09
C ILE A 161 -0.93 -9.68 6.52
N THR A 162 -1.12 -8.83 7.54
CA THR A 162 -1.06 -9.26 8.95
C THR A 162 -2.32 -10.00 9.41
N ALA A 163 -2.16 -10.94 10.34
CA ALA A 163 -3.28 -11.68 10.93
C ALA A 163 -4.33 -10.77 11.59
N ARG A 164 -3.89 -9.71 12.28
CA ARG A 164 -4.77 -8.71 12.91
C ARG A 164 -5.59 -7.99 11.85
N ARG A 165 -4.98 -7.61 10.72
CA ARG A 165 -5.71 -6.95 9.62
C ARG A 165 -6.77 -7.87 9.04
N ILE A 166 -6.48 -9.16 8.85
CA ILE A 166 -7.47 -10.15 8.40
C ILE A 166 -8.62 -10.25 9.40
N GLN A 167 -8.33 -10.35 10.71
CA GLN A 167 -9.35 -10.38 11.76
C GLN A 167 -10.22 -9.12 11.76
N GLN A 168 -9.59 -7.97 11.52
CA GLN A 168 -10.29 -6.69 11.42
C GLN A 168 -11.22 -6.65 10.21
N LEU A 169 -10.76 -7.05 9.04
CA LEU A 169 -11.59 -7.13 7.83
C LEU A 169 -12.80 -8.05 8.03
N VAL A 170 -12.63 -9.12 8.80
CA VAL A 170 -13.74 -10.00 9.21
C VAL A 170 -14.68 -9.33 10.21
N LYS A 171 -14.13 -8.57 11.17
CA LYS A 171 -14.91 -7.85 12.19
C LYS A 171 -15.76 -6.74 11.59
N ASP A 172 -15.21 -6.02 10.60
CA ASP A 172 -15.89 -4.91 9.93
C ASP A 172 -16.91 -5.39 8.88
N GLY A 173 -16.98 -6.70 8.63
CA GLY A 173 -17.88 -7.29 7.62
C GLY A 173 -17.37 -7.18 6.19
N THR A 174 -16.16 -6.65 5.98
CA THR A 174 -15.53 -6.51 4.66
C THR A 174 -15.22 -7.85 4.00
N ILE A 175 -14.91 -8.87 4.81
CA ILE A 175 -14.68 -10.24 4.37
C ILE A 175 -15.53 -11.18 5.21
N GLU A 176 -16.31 -12.03 4.56
CA GLU A 176 -17.09 -13.05 5.26
C GLU A 176 -16.18 -14.19 5.74
N PRO A 177 -16.26 -14.56 7.04
CA PRO A 177 -15.56 -15.74 7.53
C PRO A 177 -16.28 -17.01 7.09
N GLU A 178 -15.51 -18.05 6.75
CA GLU A 178 -16.05 -19.34 6.34
C GLU A 178 -16.65 -20.10 7.53
N ARG A 179 -15.94 -20.08 8.66
CA ARG A 179 -16.44 -20.62 9.92
C ARG A 179 -16.09 -19.69 11.06
N ARG A 180 -17.02 -19.58 12.01
CA ARG A 180 -16.80 -19.00 13.33
C ARG A 180 -16.87 -20.14 14.34
N THR A 181 -15.77 -20.46 15.00
CA THR A 181 -15.78 -21.48 16.07
C THR A 181 -16.40 -20.89 17.34
N LYS A 182 -16.90 -21.75 18.24
CA LYS A 182 -17.46 -21.34 19.54
C LYS A 182 -16.45 -20.57 20.42
N GLY A 183 -15.15 -20.71 20.16
CA GLY A 183 -14.07 -19.98 20.83
C GLY A 183 -13.70 -18.63 20.19
N GLY A 184 -14.45 -18.15 19.20
CA GLY A 184 -14.19 -16.87 18.53
C GLY A 184 -13.09 -16.90 17.46
N HIS A 185 -12.51 -18.07 17.17
CA HIS A 185 -11.60 -18.20 16.04
C HIS A 185 -12.39 -18.17 14.73
N VAL A 186 -11.97 -17.30 13.83
CA VAL A 186 -12.52 -17.18 12.48
C VAL A 186 -11.57 -17.85 11.50
N THR A 187 -12.11 -18.52 10.49
CA THR A 187 -11.34 -18.95 9.33
C THR A 187 -11.79 -18.20 8.09
N VAL A 188 -10.85 -17.90 7.21
CA VAL A 188 -11.07 -17.10 6.00
C VAL A 188 -10.48 -17.83 4.81
N ARG A 189 -11.19 -17.81 3.68
CA ARG A 189 -10.70 -18.37 2.42
C ARG A 189 -9.73 -17.41 1.73
N PRO A 190 -8.59 -17.89 1.19
CA PRO A 190 -7.64 -17.06 0.46
C PRO A 190 -8.26 -16.26 -0.66
N VAL A 191 -9.13 -16.88 -1.47
CA VAL A 191 -9.80 -16.21 -2.60
C VAL A 191 -10.60 -14.99 -2.15
N SER A 192 -11.26 -15.06 -0.98
CA SER A 192 -12.07 -13.95 -0.46
C SER A 192 -11.19 -12.77 -0.04
N LEU A 193 -10.07 -13.06 0.62
CA LEU A 193 -9.09 -12.05 0.99
C LEU A 193 -8.39 -11.45 -0.23
N TYR A 194 -7.98 -12.28 -1.19
CA TYR A 194 -7.28 -11.85 -2.39
C TYR A 194 -8.16 -10.94 -3.27
N ARG A 195 -9.44 -11.28 -3.46
CA ARG A 195 -10.40 -10.41 -4.17
C ARG A 195 -10.51 -9.03 -3.53
N HIS A 196 -10.50 -8.96 -2.20
CA HIS A 196 -10.52 -7.68 -1.49
C HIS A 196 -9.23 -6.88 -1.73
N LEU A 197 -8.07 -7.54 -1.67
CA LEU A 197 -6.77 -6.89 -1.85
C LEU A 197 -6.58 -6.35 -3.28
N ILE A 198 -6.94 -7.11 -4.32
CA ILE A 198 -6.83 -6.64 -5.71
C ILE A 198 -7.78 -5.48 -5.99
N ARG A 199 -9.02 -5.51 -5.45
CA ARG A 199 -9.98 -4.40 -5.63
C ARG A 199 -9.48 -3.06 -5.08
N LYS A 200 -8.49 -3.08 -4.17
CA LYS A 200 -7.81 -1.89 -3.69
C LYS A 200 -6.54 -1.52 -4.46
N GLN A 201 -5.98 -2.44 -5.25
CA GLN A 201 -4.75 -2.21 -6.03
C GLN A 201 -5.02 -1.88 -7.50
N LEU A 202 -6.19 -2.25 -8.03
CA LEU A 202 -6.61 -1.83 -9.36
C LEU A 202 -7.41 -0.52 -9.22
N PRO A 203 -6.97 0.61 -9.83
CA PRO A 203 -7.89 1.71 -10.05
C PRO A 203 -9.06 1.16 -10.85
N ASN A 204 -10.29 1.48 -10.42
CA ASN A 204 -11.47 1.17 -11.22
C ASN A 204 -11.23 1.73 -12.63
N THR A 205 -11.08 0.84 -13.61
CA THR A 205 -11.19 1.17 -15.03
C THR A 205 -12.55 1.75 -15.33
#